data_AF-A0A9D9PQK9-F1
#
_entry.id   AF-A0A9D9PQK9-F1
#
_cell.length_a   1.000
_cell.length_b   1.000
_cell.length_c   1.000
_cell.angle_alpha   90.00
_cell.angle_beta   90.00
_cell.angle_gamma   90.00
#
_symmetry.space_group_name_H-M   'P 1'
#
loop_
_entity.id
_entity.type
_entity.pdbx_description
1 polymer ?
#
loop_
_entity_poly.entity_id
_entity_poly.type
_entity_poly.pdbx_seq_one_letter_code
_entity_poly.pdbx_strand_id
1 'polypeptide(L)' 'MEQKMFCYQCQETAGCKGCTACGVCGKQPEVAVMQDLLVYVTKGLSAVTTQLRAEGKTVDKTV' A
#
# COMPACT_ATOMS: atom_id res chain seq x y z
N MET A 1 -6.22 20.27 11.08
CA MET A 1 -5.42 20.26 9.85
C MET A 1 -5.62 18.89 9.22
N GLU A 2 -6.31 18.84 8.09
CA GLU A 2 -6.56 17.57 7.39
C GLU A 2 -5.27 17.14 6.66
N GLN A 3 -4.80 15.91 6.93
CA GLN A 3 -3.60 15.38 6.29
C GLN A 3 -3.99 14.76 4.95
N LYS A 4 -3.36 15.20 3.85
CA LYS A 4 -3.68 14.75 2.48
C LYS A 4 -3.10 13.36 2.16
N MET A 5 -2.10 12.91 2.91
CA MET A 5 -1.45 11.61 2.79
C MET A 5 -0.79 11.22 4.12
N PHE A 6 -0.28 9.99 4.22
CA PHE A 6 0.69 9.62 5.24
C PHE A 6 1.65 8.56 4.68
N CYS A 7 2.95 8.88 4.61
CA CYS A 7 3.96 7.93 4.14
C CYS A 7 5.26 8.07 4.94
N TYR A 8 5.71 6.97 5.51
CA TYR A 8 6.90 6.90 6.39
C TYR A 8 7.91 5.80 5.99
N GLN A 9 7.83 5.29 4.77
CA GLN A 9 8.54 4.05 4.38
C GLN A 9 10.05 4.21 4.16
N CYS A 10 10.52 5.41 3.82
CA CYS A 10 11.92 5.67 3.49
C CYS A 10 12.62 6.42 4.63
N GLN A 11 13.95 6.37 4.63
CA GLN A 11 14.75 7.06 5.64
C GLN A 11 14.57 8.59 5.59
N GLU A 12 14.37 9.16 4.40
CA GLU A 12 14.30 10.60 4.14
C GLU A 12 12.93 11.25 4.47
N THR A 13 12.07 10.57 5.23
CA THR A 13 10.73 11.10 5.53
C THR A 13 10.79 12.43 6.27
N ALA A 14 9.78 13.27 6.05
CA ALA A 14 9.72 14.60 6.66
C ALA A 14 9.83 14.50 8.19
N GLY A 15 10.84 15.18 8.74
CA GLY A 15 11.12 15.19 10.18
C GLY A 15 11.39 13.82 10.81
N CYS A 16 11.79 12.82 10.02
CA CYS A 16 11.98 11.43 10.45
C CYS A 16 10.74 10.82 11.12
N LYS A 17 9.54 11.24 10.70
CA LYS A 17 8.25 10.79 11.25
C LYS A 17 7.28 10.32 10.17
N GLY A 18 7.10 11.13 9.13
CA GLY A 18 6.18 10.82 8.04
C GLY A 18 5.83 12.04 7.19
N CYS A 19 5.72 11.82 5.89
CA CYS A 19 5.30 12.81 4.92
C CYS A 19 3.76 12.90 4.90
N THR A 20 3.20 14.10 5.14
CA THR A 20 1.74 14.27 5.26
C THR A 20 1.10 15.26 4.27
N ALA A 21 1.93 16.03 3.55
CA ALA A 21 1.49 16.98 2.51
C ALA A 21 2.08 16.68 1.13
N CYS A 22 3.34 16.24 1.07
CA CYS A 22 4.03 15.71 -0.11
C CYS A 22 5.23 14.88 0.39
N GLY A 23 5.66 13.88 -0.37
CA GLY A 23 6.87 13.13 -0.07
C GLY A 23 8.14 13.97 -0.27
N VAL A 24 9.12 13.83 0.61
CA VAL A 24 10.47 14.40 0.40
C VAL A 24 11.08 13.89 -0.91
N CYS A 25 10.78 12.65 -1.29
CA CYS A 25 11.13 12.05 -2.58
C CYS A 25 10.31 12.56 -3.78
N GLY A 26 9.42 13.54 -3.60
CA GLY A 26 8.57 14.11 -4.64
C GLY A 26 7.22 13.41 -4.86
N LYS A 27 6.90 12.37 -4.07
CA LYS A 27 5.62 11.64 -4.17
C LYS A 27 4.44 12.56 -3.85
N GLN A 28 3.56 12.79 -4.82
CA GLN A 28 2.34 13.57 -4.64
C GLN A 28 1.30 12.80 -3.79
N PRO A 29 0.43 13.49 -3.02
CA PRO A 29 -0.60 12.85 -2.21
C PRO A 29 -1.50 11.88 -2.95
N GLU A 30 -1.88 12.21 -4.19
CA GLU A 30 -2.75 11.37 -5.01
C GLU A 30 -2.07 10.03 -5.33
N VAL A 31 -0.76 10.05 -5.62
CA VAL A 31 0.03 8.84 -5.83
C VAL A 31 0.17 8.05 -4.53
N ALA A 32 0.34 8.74 -3.39
CA ALA A 32 0.41 8.06 -2.09
C ALA A 32 -0.90 7.31 -1.77
N VAL A 33 -2.05 7.97 -1.94
CA VAL A 33 -3.37 7.35 -1.73
C VAL A 33 -3.61 6.17 -2.68
N MET A 34 -3.21 6.28 -3.95
CA MET A 34 -3.33 5.16 -4.89
C MET A 34 -2.42 3.98 -4.53
N GLN A 35 -1.22 4.24 -4.00
CA GLN A 35 -0.35 3.19 -3.47
C GLN A 35 -0.91 2.53 -2.21
N ASP A 36 -1.52 3.32 -1.31
CA ASP A 36 -2.21 2.79 -0.13
C ASP A 36 -3.38 1.88 -0.54
N LEU A 37 -4.18 2.31 -1.52
CA LEU A 37 -5.26 1.50 -2.09
C LEU A 37 -4.73 0.23 -2.75
N LEU A 38 -3.64 0.30 -3.53
CA LEU A 38 -3.01 -0.86 -4.13
C LEU A 38 -2.64 -1.90 -3.06
N VAL A 39 -1.97 -1.47 -1.99
CA VAL A 39 -1.62 -2.36 -0.88
C VAL A 39 -2.87 -2.93 -0.20
N TYR A 40 -3.93 -2.13 -0.03
CA TYR A 40 -5.19 -2.58 0.54
C TYR A 40 -5.83 -3.71 -0.29
N VAL A 41 -5.96 -3.54 -1.61
CA VAL A 41 -6.54 -4.56 -2.48
C VAL A 41 -5.65 -5.79 -2.60
N THR A 42 -4.32 -5.62 -2.60
CA THR A 42 -3.38 -6.75 -2.57
C THR A 42 -3.55 -7.58 -1.31
N LYS A 43 -3.76 -6.96 -0.14
CA LYS A 43 -4.08 -7.70 1.10
C LYS A 43 -5.39 -8.50 0.96
N GLY A 44 -6.41 -7.93 0.32
CA GLY A 44 -7.66 -8.64 0.01
C GLY A 44 -7.43 -9.88 -0.87
N LEU A 45 -6.62 -9.75 -1.92
CA LEU A 45 -6.21 -10.87 -2.77
C LEU A 45 -5.41 -11.92 -1.97
N SER A 46 -4.51 -11.48 -1.09
CA SER A 46 -3.77 -12.38 -0.21
C SER A 46 -4.69 -13.15 0.73
N ALA A 47 -5.74 -12.54 1.26
CA ALA A 47 -6.73 -13.22 2.11
C ALA A 47 -7.43 -14.36 1.35
N VAL A 48 -7.91 -14.08 0.12
CA VAL A 48 -8.56 -15.09 -0.73
C VAL A 48 -7.59 -16.23 -1.06
N THR A 49 -6.38 -15.91 -1.54
CA THR A 49 -5.41 -16.96 -1.92
C THR A 49 -4.89 -17.74 -0.72
N THR A 50 -4.84 -17.15 0.47
CA THR A 50 -4.53 -17.86 1.72
C THR A 50 -5.61 -18.88 2.05
N GLN A 51 -6.88 -18.49 1.94
CA GLN A 51 -8.00 -19.41 2.16
C GLN A 51 -8.00 -20.56 1.14
N LEU A 52 -7.79 -20.28 -0.15
CA LEU A 52 -7.71 -21.32 -1.18
C LEU A 52 -6.60 -22.34 -0.89
N ARG A 53 -5.42 -21.88 -0.44
CA ARG A 53 -4.32 -22.76 -0.04
C ARG A 53 -4.69 -23.63 1.17
N ALA A 54 -5.41 -23.08 2.15
CA ALA A 54 -5.90 -23.85 3.30
C ALA A 54 -6.90 -24.95 2.91
N GLU A 55 -7.67 -24.72 1.84
CA GLU A 55 -8.59 -25.71 1.24
C GLU A 55 -7.90 -26.67 0.25
N GLY A 56 -6.59 -26.57 0.05
CA GLY A 56 -5.84 -27.38 -0.90
C GLY A 56 -6.13 -27.06 -2.38
N LYS A 57 -6.73 -25.90 -2.68
CA LYS A 57 -7.04 -25.45 -4.04
C LYS A 57 -5.86 -24.69 -4.65
N THR A 58 -5.64 -24.88 -5.95
CA THR A 58 -4.62 -24.17 -6.72
C THR A 58 -5.20 -22.91 -7.38
N VAL A 59 -4.34 -21.91 -7.60
CA VAL A 59 -4.69 -20.72 -8.41
C VAL A 59 -4.20 -20.99 -9.83
N ASP A 60 -5.10 -20.81 -10.81
CA ASP A 60 -4.75 -20.93 -12.23
C ASP A 60 -3.73 -19.84 -12.61
N LYS A 61 -2.70 -20.23 -13.36
CA LYS A 61 -1.60 -19.35 -13.78
C LYS A 61 -1.83 -18.71 -15.15
N THR A 62 -2.94 -19.03 -15.81
CA THR A 62 -3.28 -18.55 -17.16
C THR A 62 -4.21 -17.35 -17.17
N VAL A 63 -4.67 -16.92 -15.99
CA VAL A 63 -5.46 -15.69 -15.78
C VAL A 63 -4.53 -14.49 -15.58
#